data_AF-A0A3B0ZWI1-F1
#
_entry.id   AF-A0A3B0ZWI1-F1
#
_cell.length_a   1.000
_cell.length_b   1.000
_cell.length_c   1.000
_cell.angle_alpha   90.00
_cell.angle_beta   90.00
_cell.angle_gamma   90.00
#
_symmetry.space_group_name_H-M   'P 1'
#
loop_
_entity.id
_entity.type
_entity.pdbx_description
1 polymer ?
#
loop_
_entity_poly.entity_id
_entity_poly.type
_entity_poly.pdbx_seq_one_letter_code
_entity_poly.pdbx_strand_id
1 'polypeptide(L)'
;MKKILILLLAVYSSIIQATESSYPHIYQGKVKGMVCAFCVYNVSKKIASLPEIKAETVNVDLKSKIVNFRSSSKVSFDKLAKVFSDSGFNLTELNEVKKMTLKIPPYKKTPVLKFTLDNLNVDNYITVFESIGEIAAASKGKLEIKAPESVEVAILKPMIAGKQKIARVQYSFEKTKKSIEVKLFLRDSLE
;
A
#
# COMPACT_ATOMS: atom_id res chain seq x y z
N MET A 1 32.60 30.85 0.54
CA MET A 1 32.16 29.44 0.60
C MET A 1 31.06 29.18 1.65
N LYS A 2 31.15 29.71 2.87
CA LYS A 2 30.14 29.49 3.95
C LYS A 2 28.73 30.04 3.64
N LYS A 3 28.61 31.16 2.92
CA LYS A 3 27.32 31.76 2.53
C LYS A 3 26.54 30.95 1.48
N ILE A 4 27.26 30.31 0.54
CA ILE A 4 26.67 29.40 -0.47
C ILE A 4 26.14 28.12 0.21
N LEU A 5 26.85 27.61 1.23
CA LEU A 5 26.41 26.45 2.00
C LEU A 5 25.14 26.73 2.83
N ILE A 6 25.01 27.94 3.41
CA ILE A 6 23.83 28.36 4.17
C ILE A 6 22.60 28.54 3.26
N LEU A 7 22.78 29.10 2.06
CA LEU A 7 21.71 29.24 1.07
C LEU A 7 21.22 27.87 0.57
N LEU A 8 22.13 26.92 0.32
CA LEU A 8 21.75 25.57 -0.09
C LEU A 8 20.97 24.83 1.01
N LEU A 9 21.35 25.00 2.29
CA LEU A 9 20.64 24.43 3.42
C LEU A 9 19.24 25.05 3.61
N ALA A 10 19.09 26.37 3.44
CA ALA A 10 17.80 27.06 3.55
C ALA A 10 16.82 26.70 2.40
N VAL A 11 17.36 26.47 1.20
CA VAL A 11 16.56 25.96 0.08
C VAL A 11 16.16 24.50 0.33
N TYR A 12 17.05 23.67 0.90
CA TYR A 12 16.74 22.29 1.28
C TYR A 12 15.64 22.18 2.35
N SER A 13 15.67 23.04 3.38
CA SER A 13 14.63 23.06 4.42
C SER A 13 13.28 23.50 3.88
N SER A 14 13.26 24.42 2.91
CA SER A 14 12.03 24.88 2.24
C SER A 14 11.37 23.78 1.41
N ILE A 15 12.16 22.90 0.78
CA ILE A 15 11.65 21.79 -0.04
C ILE A 15 11.03 20.69 0.85
N ILE A 16 11.56 20.45 2.05
CA ILE A 16 11.05 19.41 2.97
C ILE A 16 9.65 19.78 3.50
N GLN A 17 9.40 21.04 3.84
CA GLN A 17 8.10 21.51 4.35
C GLN A 17 6.95 21.40 3.35
N ALA A 18 7.22 21.47 2.04
CA ALA A 18 6.18 21.40 1.02
C ALA A 18 5.50 20.01 0.92
N THR A 19 6.19 18.94 1.32
CA THR A 19 5.71 17.56 1.07
C THR A 19 4.69 17.04 2.09
N GLU A 20 4.68 17.56 3.33
CA GLU A 20 3.63 17.25 4.31
C GLU A 20 2.36 18.10 4.12
N SER A 21 2.53 19.32 3.59
CA SER A 21 1.45 20.29 3.40
C SER A 21 0.42 19.86 2.34
N SER A 22 0.84 19.12 1.31
CA SER A 22 -0.05 18.72 0.20
C SER A 22 -1.17 17.74 0.60
N TYR A 23 -1.08 17.09 1.76
CA TYR A 23 -2.10 16.14 2.24
C TYR A 23 -2.40 16.38 3.73
N PRO A 24 -3.08 17.51 4.05
CA PRO A 24 -3.24 17.97 5.43
C PRO A 24 -4.28 17.16 6.21
N HIS A 25 -5.20 16.48 5.52
CA HIS A 25 -6.27 15.72 6.15
C HIS A 25 -5.80 14.30 6.44
N ILE A 26 -6.02 13.83 7.66
CA ILE A 26 -5.75 12.46 8.07
C ILE A 26 -7.07 11.84 8.48
N TYR A 27 -7.39 10.68 7.90
CA TYR A 27 -8.62 9.97 8.20
C TYR A 27 -8.34 8.64 8.88
N GLN A 28 -9.27 8.26 9.76
CA GLN A 28 -9.43 6.93 10.30
C GLN A 28 -10.83 6.44 9.98
N GLY A 29 -10.95 5.22 9.46
CA GLY A 29 -12.24 4.57 9.27
C GLY A 29 -12.25 3.12 9.74
N LYS A 30 -13.44 2.53 9.77
CA LYS A 30 -13.64 1.09 9.99
C LYS A 30 -14.35 0.47 8.79
N VAL A 31 -13.82 -0.64 8.31
CA VAL A 31 -14.34 -1.36 7.13
C VAL A 31 -14.67 -2.81 7.49
N LYS A 32 -15.94 -3.19 7.41
CA LYS A 32 -16.42 -4.57 7.58
C LYS A 32 -16.30 -5.36 6.27
N GLY A 33 -16.35 -6.69 6.36
CA GLY A 33 -16.30 -7.61 5.21
C GLY A 33 -14.90 -8.10 4.85
N MET A 34 -13.84 -7.53 5.43
CA MET A 34 -12.47 -8.04 5.22
C MET A 34 -12.24 -9.29 6.06
N VAL A 35 -11.96 -10.43 5.41
CA VAL A 35 -11.66 -11.69 6.11
C VAL A 35 -10.28 -12.25 5.80
N CYS A 36 -9.56 -11.75 4.80
CA CYS A 36 -8.21 -12.22 4.46
C CYS A 36 -7.33 -11.10 3.87
N ALA A 37 -6.06 -11.41 3.62
CA ALA A 37 -5.09 -10.47 3.06
C ALA A 37 -5.48 -9.93 1.67
N PHE A 38 -6.11 -10.74 0.83
CA PHE A 38 -6.62 -10.26 -0.45
C PHE A 38 -7.78 -9.26 -0.29
N CYS A 39 -8.62 -9.39 0.75
CA CYS A 39 -9.62 -8.37 1.07
C CYS A 39 -8.97 -7.05 1.52
N VAL A 40 -7.95 -7.13 2.38
CA VAL A 40 -7.16 -5.96 2.83
C VAL A 40 -6.53 -5.25 1.64
N TYR A 41 -5.95 -5.99 0.70
CA TYR A 41 -5.41 -5.46 -0.53
C TYR A 41 -6.48 -4.72 -1.33
N ASN A 42 -7.65 -5.34 -1.57
CA ASN A 42 -8.73 -4.72 -2.33
C ASN A 42 -9.25 -3.43 -1.68
N VAL A 43 -9.45 -3.42 -0.36
CA VAL A 43 -9.83 -2.20 0.37
C VAL A 43 -8.76 -1.12 0.22
N SER A 44 -7.48 -1.49 0.38
CA SER A 44 -6.37 -0.55 0.23
C SER A 44 -6.29 0.03 -1.18
N LYS A 45 -6.39 -0.82 -2.22
CA LYS A 45 -6.37 -0.43 -3.64
C LYS A 45 -7.51 0.53 -3.96
N LYS A 46 -8.73 0.18 -3.52
CA LYS A 46 -9.93 0.97 -3.76
C LYS A 46 -9.84 2.37 -3.15
N ILE A 47 -9.41 2.46 -1.89
CA ILE A 47 -9.17 3.76 -1.24
C ILE A 47 -8.06 4.53 -1.97
N ALA A 48 -6.93 3.89 -2.25
CA ALA A 48 -5.80 4.51 -2.94
C ALA A 48 -6.10 4.98 -4.38
N SER A 49 -7.18 4.49 -5.00
CA SER A 49 -7.60 4.92 -6.33
C SER A 49 -8.26 6.31 -6.36
N LEU A 50 -8.66 6.84 -5.20
CA LEU A 50 -9.19 8.20 -5.12
C LEU A 50 -8.07 9.22 -5.34
N PRO A 51 -8.25 10.19 -6.26
CA PRO A 51 -7.17 11.10 -6.67
C PRO A 51 -6.68 12.00 -5.55
N GLU A 52 -7.53 12.32 -4.57
CA GLU A 52 -7.13 13.12 -3.42
C GLU A 52 -6.35 12.32 -2.36
N ILE A 53 -6.32 10.98 -2.43
CA ILE A 53 -5.71 10.14 -1.41
C ILE A 53 -4.23 9.89 -1.74
N LYS A 54 -3.35 10.06 -0.75
CA LYS A 54 -1.95 9.67 -0.86
C LYS A 54 -1.83 8.15 -0.72
N ALA A 55 -1.81 7.45 -1.85
CA ALA A 55 -1.85 5.99 -1.93
C ALA A 55 -0.88 5.27 -0.97
N GLU A 56 0.35 5.78 -0.82
CA GLU A 56 1.40 5.17 0.01
C GLU A 56 1.05 5.19 1.51
N THR A 57 0.14 6.09 1.92
CA THR A 57 -0.29 6.24 3.32
C THR A 57 -1.46 5.36 3.69
N VAL A 58 -2.15 4.75 2.71
CA VAL A 58 -3.27 3.85 2.99
C VAL A 58 -2.74 2.65 3.76
N ASN A 59 -3.24 2.45 4.97
CA ASN A 59 -2.84 1.36 5.85
C ASN A 59 -4.08 0.74 6.47
N VAL A 60 -4.27 -0.55 6.21
CA VAL A 60 -5.46 -1.31 6.60
C VAL A 60 -5.01 -2.46 7.49
N ASP A 61 -5.59 -2.56 8.68
CA ASP A 61 -5.33 -3.66 9.60
C ASP A 61 -6.49 -4.66 9.59
N LEU A 62 -6.18 -5.93 9.30
CA LEU A 62 -7.19 -6.98 9.18
C LEU A 62 -7.88 -7.27 10.52
N LYS A 63 -7.17 -7.19 11.65
CA LYS A 63 -7.71 -7.61 12.96
C LYS A 63 -8.69 -6.59 13.51
N SER A 64 -8.25 -5.33 13.58
CA SER A 64 -9.04 -4.20 14.09
C SER A 64 -10.07 -3.68 13.08
N LYS A 65 -9.95 -4.04 11.79
CA LYS A 65 -10.77 -3.52 10.69
C LYS A 65 -10.59 -2.01 10.46
N ILE A 66 -9.54 -1.42 11.05
CA ILE A 66 -9.24 0.00 10.93
C ILE A 66 -8.47 0.26 9.64
N VAL A 67 -8.77 1.37 8.99
CA VAL A 67 -7.98 1.95 7.92
C VAL A 67 -7.59 3.39 8.26
N ASN A 68 -6.35 3.77 7.94
CA ASN A 68 -5.93 5.17 7.94
C ASN A 68 -5.33 5.57 6.60
N PHE A 69 -5.47 6.84 6.24
CA PHE A 69 -4.87 7.42 5.04
C PHE A 69 -4.79 8.95 5.17
N ARG A 70 -3.97 9.57 4.31
CA ARG A 70 -3.92 11.02 4.14
C ARG A 70 -4.63 11.45 2.86
N SER A 71 -5.21 12.64 2.87
CA SER A 71 -5.92 13.24 1.74
C SER A 71 -5.54 14.71 1.54
N SER A 72 -5.51 15.14 0.27
CA SER A 72 -5.28 16.53 -0.14
C SER A 72 -6.53 17.40 -0.01
N SER A 73 -7.70 16.78 0.12
CA SER A 73 -8.98 17.46 0.34
C SER A 73 -9.86 16.69 1.33
N LYS A 74 -10.93 17.33 1.83
CA LYS A 74 -11.88 16.66 2.72
C LYS A 74 -12.57 15.50 1.99
N VAL A 75 -12.62 14.35 2.65
CA VAL A 75 -13.32 13.14 2.17
C VAL A 75 -14.56 12.93 3.02
N SER A 76 -15.74 12.91 2.40
CA SER A 76 -16.99 12.60 3.11
C SER A 76 -17.15 11.09 3.28
N PHE A 77 -17.91 10.69 4.31
CA PHE A 77 -18.28 9.30 4.54
C PHE A 77 -18.93 8.70 3.29
N ASP A 78 -19.92 9.37 2.69
CA ASP A 78 -20.65 8.86 1.52
C ASP A 78 -19.74 8.66 0.30
N LYS A 79 -18.80 9.59 0.06
CA LYS A 79 -17.85 9.45 -1.05
C LYS A 79 -17.00 8.20 -0.87
N LEU A 80 -16.47 7.98 0.34
CA LEU A 80 -15.64 6.82 0.64
C LEU A 80 -16.47 5.52 0.70
N ALA A 81 -17.71 5.57 1.19
CA ALA A 81 -18.59 4.41 1.24
C ALA A 81 -18.96 3.93 -0.17
N LYS A 82 -19.20 4.83 -1.12
CA LYS A 82 -19.50 4.51 -2.53
C LYS A 82 -18.39 3.73 -3.23
N VAL A 83 -17.14 3.90 -2.81
CA VAL A 83 -16.00 3.12 -3.31
C VAL A 83 -16.17 1.61 -3.07
N PHE A 84 -16.97 1.25 -2.07
CA PHE A 84 -17.20 -0.14 -1.67
C PHE A 84 -18.51 -0.76 -2.15
N SER A 85 -19.41 0.00 -2.78
CA SER A 85 -20.78 -0.43 -3.14
C SER A 85 -20.85 -1.79 -3.84
N ASP A 86 -19.85 -2.12 -4.68
CA ASP A 86 -19.82 -3.35 -5.47
C ASP A 86 -18.81 -4.39 -4.97
N SER A 87 -18.41 -4.32 -3.69
CA SER A 87 -17.24 -5.09 -3.21
C SER A 87 -17.42 -5.90 -1.92
N GLY A 88 -18.64 -6.03 -1.42
CA GLY A 88 -18.93 -6.77 -0.19
C GLY A 88 -18.31 -6.17 1.08
N PHE A 89 -17.71 -4.98 0.96
CA PHE A 89 -17.14 -4.22 2.07
C PHE A 89 -18.08 -3.09 2.47
N ASN A 90 -18.13 -2.80 3.77
CA ASN A 90 -18.98 -1.74 4.29
C ASN A 90 -18.14 -0.82 5.18
N LEU A 91 -18.06 0.45 4.80
CA LEU A 91 -17.53 1.50 5.68
C LEU A 91 -18.56 1.75 6.79
N THR A 92 -18.14 1.68 8.05
CA THR A 92 -19.04 1.90 9.19
C THR A 92 -18.71 3.14 9.99
N GLU A 93 -17.47 3.63 9.89
CA GLU A 93 -17.01 4.83 10.58
C GLU A 93 -15.99 5.55 9.69
N LEU A 94 -15.99 6.88 9.71
CA LEU A 94 -14.94 7.73 9.13
C LEU A 94 -14.81 9.00 9.95
N ASN A 95 -13.61 9.24 10.50
CA ASN A 95 -13.30 10.39 11.32
C ASN A 95 -12.02 11.05 10.82
N GLU A 96 -12.04 12.38 10.71
CA GLU A 96 -10.82 13.15 10.53
C GLU A 96 -10.09 13.23 11.88
N VAL A 97 -8.79 12.92 11.89
CA VAL A 97 -7.97 12.79 13.10
C VAL A 97 -6.71 13.64 12.98
N LYS A 98 -6.10 14.00 14.12
CA LYS A 98 -4.87 14.81 14.13
C LYS A 98 -3.61 14.02 13.75
N LYS A 99 -3.62 12.69 13.92
CA LYS A 99 -2.48 11.80 13.64
C LYS A 99 -2.95 10.39 13.29
N MET A 100 -2.15 9.66 12.51
CA MET A 100 -2.40 8.25 12.22
C MET A 100 -2.26 7.41 13.48
N THR A 101 -3.25 6.56 13.77
CA THR A 101 -3.22 5.62 14.90
C THR A 101 -2.57 4.29 14.52
N LEU A 102 -2.82 3.83 13.29
CA LEU A 102 -2.12 2.72 12.66
C LEU A 102 -0.83 3.24 12.04
N LYS A 103 0.29 3.01 12.71
CA LYS A 103 1.62 3.29 12.15
C LYS A 103 1.89 2.33 10.98
N ILE A 104 2.48 2.85 9.90
CA ILE A 104 3.05 2.01 8.85
C ILE A 104 4.39 1.51 9.41
N PRO A 105 4.61 0.19 9.49
CA PRO A 105 5.88 -0.33 9.98
C PRO A 105 7.02 0.12 9.05
N PRO A 106 8.20 0.44 9.60
CA PRO A 106 9.37 0.73 8.78
C PRO A 106 9.82 -0.54 8.04
N TYR A 107 10.30 -0.36 6.82
CA TYR A 107 10.86 -1.42 5.99
C TYR A 107 12.28 -1.06 5.60
N LYS A 108 13.14 -2.07 5.48
CA LYS A 108 14.49 -1.90 4.94
C LYS A 108 14.41 -1.27 3.54
N LYS A 109 15.38 -0.39 3.21
CA LYS A 109 15.41 0.30 1.90
C LYS A 109 15.77 -0.62 0.74
N THR A 110 16.54 -1.66 1.01
CA THR A 110 16.94 -2.66 0.03
C THR A 110 16.02 -3.88 0.10
N PRO A 111 15.53 -4.38 -1.04
CA PRO A 111 14.74 -5.60 -1.05
C PRO A 111 15.65 -6.79 -0.72
N VAL A 112 15.14 -7.74 0.08
CA VAL A 112 15.82 -9.01 0.34
C VAL A 112 15.67 -9.98 -0.82
N LEU A 113 14.63 -9.79 -1.63
CA LEU A 113 14.36 -10.55 -2.85
C LEU A 113 13.89 -9.59 -3.94
N LYS A 114 14.47 -9.73 -5.13
CA LYS A 114 14.00 -9.11 -6.36
C LYS A 114 13.88 -10.21 -7.42
N PHE A 115 12.71 -10.32 -8.03
CA PHE A 115 12.40 -11.30 -9.05
C PHE A 115 11.77 -10.58 -10.25
N THR A 116 12.16 -10.99 -11.45
CA THR A 116 11.60 -10.47 -12.70
C THR A 116 11.26 -11.61 -13.65
N LEU A 117 10.07 -11.57 -14.24
CA LEU A 117 9.68 -12.39 -15.39
C LEU A 117 9.53 -11.50 -16.60
N ASP A 118 10.23 -11.80 -17.69
CA ASP A 118 10.09 -11.08 -18.97
C ASP A 118 8.92 -11.61 -19.82
N ASN A 119 7.88 -12.10 -19.14
CA ASN A 119 6.64 -12.55 -19.73
C ASN A 119 5.49 -12.36 -18.73
N LEU A 120 4.27 -12.66 -19.18
CA LEU A 120 3.03 -12.55 -18.39
C LEU A 120 2.40 -13.91 -18.05
N ASN A 121 3.11 -15.03 -18.29
CA ASN A 121 2.60 -16.37 -18.05
C ASN A 121 2.77 -16.75 -16.57
N VAL A 122 1.84 -16.27 -15.74
CA VAL A 122 1.85 -16.49 -14.29
C VAL A 122 1.65 -17.96 -13.91
N ASP A 123 0.88 -18.72 -14.71
CA ASP A 123 0.47 -20.09 -14.39
C ASP A 123 1.67 -21.04 -14.23
N ASN A 124 2.73 -20.82 -15.01
CA ASN A 124 3.97 -21.59 -14.91
C ASN A 124 4.75 -21.37 -13.60
N TYR A 125 4.42 -20.32 -12.84
CA TYR A 125 5.20 -19.89 -11.67
C TYR A 125 4.36 -19.79 -10.40
N ILE A 126 3.18 -20.41 -10.36
CA ILE A 126 2.25 -20.35 -9.21
C ILE A 126 2.98 -20.66 -7.89
N THR A 127 3.71 -21.78 -7.81
CA THR A 127 4.42 -22.18 -6.59
C THR A 127 5.51 -21.19 -6.16
N VAL A 128 6.12 -20.47 -7.11
CA VAL A 128 7.09 -19.42 -6.81
C VAL A 128 6.38 -18.24 -6.14
N PHE A 129 5.25 -17.80 -6.68
CA PHE A 129 4.45 -16.73 -6.09
C PHE A 129 3.89 -17.14 -4.72
N GLU A 130 3.43 -18.38 -4.54
CA GLU A 130 3.00 -18.92 -3.25
C GLU A 130 4.12 -18.80 -2.20
N SER A 131 5.32 -19.29 -2.54
CA SER A 131 6.51 -19.26 -1.69
C SER A 131 6.89 -17.83 -1.28
N ILE A 132 6.91 -16.90 -2.25
CA ILE A 132 7.18 -15.47 -1.96
C ILE A 132 6.11 -14.92 -1.02
N GLY A 133 4.84 -15.24 -1.27
CA GLY A 133 3.72 -14.81 -0.43
C GLY A 133 3.80 -15.33 1.00
N GLU A 134 4.22 -16.60 1.19
CA GLU A 134 4.43 -17.19 2.52
C GLU A 134 5.55 -16.50 3.29
N ILE A 135 6.70 -16.29 2.66
CA ILE A 135 7.83 -15.57 3.27
C ILE A 135 7.43 -14.15 3.64
N ALA A 136 6.71 -13.45 2.74
CA ALA A 136 6.24 -12.10 2.97
C ALA A 136 5.27 -12.03 4.16
N ALA A 137 4.33 -12.98 4.25
CA ALA A 137 3.37 -13.04 5.34
C ALA A 137 4.03 -13.40 6.68
N ALA A 138 4.96 -14.35 6.70
CA ALA A 138 5.70 -14.76 7.90
C ALA A 138 6.56 -13.63 8.47
N SER A 139 7.23 -12.88 7.59
CA SER A 139 8.07 -11.74 7.96
C SER A 139 7.29 -10.44 8.22
N LYS A 140 5.96 -10.43 7.99
CA LYS A 140 5.13 -9.22 7.94
C LYS A 140 5.74 -8.15 7.02
N GLY A 141 6.35 -8.61 5.93
CA GLY A 141 7.12 -7.82 4.97
C GLY A 141 6.25 -6.94 4.08
N LYS A 142 6.91 -6.26 3.15
CA LYS A 142 6.28 -5.46 2.09
C LYS A 142 6.62 -6.05 0.74
N LEU A 143 5.60 -6.34 -0.06
CA LEU A 143 5.69 -6.68 -1.46
C LEU A 143 5.47 -5.42 -2.29
N GLU A 144 6.42 -5.10 -3.15
CA GLU A 144 6.21 -4.15 -4.25
C GLU A 144 6.15 -4.94 -5.55
N ILE A 145 5.06 -4.77 -6.29
CA ILE A 145 4.81 -5.49 -7.55
C ILE A 145 4.61 -4.46 -8.66
N LYS A 146 5.32 -4.62 -9.76
CA LYS A 146 5.17 -3.81 -10.96
C LYS A 146 4.84 -4.71 -12.14
N ALA A 147 3.61 -4.61 -12.62
CA ALA A 147 3.10 -5.44 -13.71
C ALA A 147 1.84 -4.81 -14.32
N PRO A 148 1.39 -5.26 -15.50
CA PRO A 148 0.09 -4.86 -16.06
C PRO A 148 -1.08 -5.24 -15.15
N GLU A 149 -2.22 -4.55 -15.33
CA GLU A 149 -3.46 -4.86 -14.61
C GLU A 149 -4.01 -6.25 -14.97
N SER A 150 -3.80 -6.71 -16.21
CA SER A 150 -4.30 -7.99 -16.70
C SER A 150 -3.83 -9.21 -15.91
N VAL A 151 -2.69 -9.12 -15.21
CA VAL A 151 -2.10 -10.22 -14.44
C VAL A 151 -2.20 -10.01 -12.92
N GLU A 152 -2.80 -8.91 -12.47
CA GLU A 152 -2.86 -8.56 -11.05
C GLU A 152 -3.45 -9.67 -10.18
N VAL A 153 -4.63 -10.17 -10.55
CA VAL A 153 -5.31 -11.21 -9.78
C VAL A 153 -4.55 -12.53 -9.87
N ALA A 154 -4.00 -12.86 -11.04
CA ALA A 154 -3.23 -14.09 -11.24
C ALA A 154 -1.98 -14.12 -10.36
N ILE A 155 -1.29 -12.99 -10.19
CA ILE A 155 -0.13 -12.85 -9.30
C ILE A 155 -0.55 -12.89 -7.83
N LEU A 156 -1.57 -12.10 -7.46
CA LEU A 156 -1.89 -11.89 -6.05
C LEU A 156 -2.63 -13.08 -5.42
N LYS A 157 -3.43 -13.82 -6.20
CA LYS A 157 -4.18 -14.97 -5.68
C LYS A 157 -3.26 -16.00 -5.00
N PRO A 158 -2.23 -16.56 -5.65
CA PRO A 158 -1.29 -17.48 -4.99
C PRO A 158 -0.51 -16.83 -3.83
N MET A 159 -0.20 -15.53 -3.93
CA MET A 159 0.59 -14.86 -2.89
C MET A 159 -0.19 -14.63 -1.60
N ILE A 160 -1.45 -14.17 -1.67
CA ILE A 160 -2.16 -13.60 -0.53
C ILE A 160 -3.64 -14.01 -0.37
N ALA A 161 -4.28 -14.68 -1.33
CA ALA A 161 -5.69 -15.05 -1.18
C ALA A 161 -5.92 -16.03 -0.02
N GLY A 162 -6.96 -15.79 0.77
CA GLY A 162 -7.32 -16.61 1.94
C GLY A 162 -6.37 -16.51 3.15
N LYS A 163 -5.17 -15.92 2.99
CA LYS A 163 -4.17 -15.84 4.07
C LYS A 163 -4.59 -14.82 5.14
N GLN A 164 -4.51 -15.21 6.42
CA GLN A 164 -4.81 -14.33 7.57
C GLN A 164 -3.61 -13.47 8.00
N LYS A 165 -2.39 -13.97 7.76
CA LYS A 165 -1.16 -13.20 8.00
C LYS A 165 -0.96 -12.22 6.85
N ILE A 166 -0.79 -10.93 7.17
CA ILE A 166 -0.74 -9.85 6.19
C ILE A 166 0.70 -9.45 5.88
N ALA A 167 1.08 -9.56 4.61
CA ALA A 167 2.14 -8.74 4.03
C ALA A 167 1.52 -7.44 3.49
N ARG A 168 2.23 -6.32 3.60
CA ARG A 168 1.81 -5.09 2.90
C ARG A 168 2.06 -5.30 1.42
N VAL A 169 1.10 -4.94 0.57
CA VAL A 169 1.24 -5.02 -0.88
C VAL A 169 1.10 -3.62 -1.47
N GLN A 170 2.04 -3.26 -2.33
CA GLN A 170 1.98 -2.08 -3.19
C GLN A 170 2.08 -2.57 -4.63
N TYR A 171 1.02 -2.38 -5.40
CA TYR A 171 0.97 -2.76 -6.81
C TYR A 171 1.01 -1.50 -7.67
N SER A 172 1.93 -1.43 -8.62
CA SER A 172 2.03 -0.35 -9.59
C SER A 172 1.69 -0.88 -10.98
N PHE A 173 0.60 -0.36 -11.55
CA PHE A 173 0.11 -0.78 -12.86
C PHE A 173 0.94 -0.15 -13.99
N GLU A 174 1.63 -0.98 -14.76
CA GLU A 174 2.44 -0.53 -15.90
C GLU A 174 1.81 -1.05 -17.22
N LYS A 175 0.92 -0.23 -17.81
CA LYS A 175 0.03 -0.63 -18.94
C LYS A 175 0.75 -1.24 -20.15
N THR A 176 1.95 -0.75 -20.48
CA THR A 176 2.69 -1.14 -21.69
C THR A 176 3.73 -2.23 -21.43
N LYS A 177 3.92 -2.63 -20.18
CA LYS A 177 4.96 -3.57 -19.79
C LYS A 177 4.54 -5.00 -20.13
N LYS A 178 5.51 -5.82 -20.55
CA LYS A 178 5.31 -7.26 -20.80
C LYS A 178 6.07 -8.13 -19.80
N SER A 179 6.33 -7.56 -18.62
CA SER A 179 7.10 -8.20 -17.56
C SER A 179 6.47 -7.97 -16.19
N ILE A 180 6.81 -8.86 -15.27
CA ILE A 180 6.38 -8.84 -13.88
C ILE A 180 7.63 -8.64 -13.03
N GLU A 181 7.68 -7.57 -12.23
CA GLU A 181 8.70 -7.39 -11.20
C GLU A 181 8.06 -7.55 -9.82
N VAL A 182 8.66 -8.39 -8.97
CA VAL A 182 8.27 -8.55 -7.56
C VAL A 182 9.48 -8.26 -6.69
N LYS A 183 9.30 -7.41 -5.68
CA LYS A 183 10.29 -7.12 -4.65
C LYS A 183 9.71 -7.41 -3.27
N LEU A 184 10.48 -8.06 -2.43
CA LEU A 184 10.16 -8.25 -1.01
C LEU A 184 11.13 -7.44 -0.15
N PHE A 185 10.57 -6.64 0.75
CA PHE A 185 11.29 -5.90 1.77
C PHE A 185 10.93 -6.45 3.14
N LEU A 186 11.94 -6.70 3.96
CA LEU A 186 11.73 -7.08 5.36
C LEU A 186 11.46 -5.83 6.20
N ARG A 187 10.77 -6.03 7.32
CA ARG A 187 10.65 -4.99 8.34
C ARG A 187 12.03 -4.55 8.79
N ASP A 188 12.15 -3.25 9.03
CA ASP A 188 13.30 -2.76 9.77
C ASP A 188 13.12 -3.15 11.24
N SER A 189 14.14 -3.80 11.81
CA SER A 189 14.12 -4.25 13.20
C SER A 189 14.51 -3.15 14.19
N LEU A 190 14.75 -1.94 13.69
CA LEU A 190 15.02 -0.74 14.47
C LEU A 190 13.72 -0.10 14.98
N GLU A 191 12.91 -0.88 15.71
CA GLU A 191 11.94 -0.44 16.74
C GLU A 191 11.72 -1.60 17.73
#